data_AF-A0A4Q4WL86-F1
#
_entry.id   AF-A0A4Q4WL86-F1
#
_cell.length_a   1.000
_cell.length_b   1.000
_cell.length_c   1.000
_cell.angle_alpha   90.00
_cell.angle_beta   90.00
_cell.angle_gamma   90.00
#
_symmetry.space_group_name_H-M   'P 1'
#
loop_
_entity.id
_entity.type
_entity.pdbx_description
1 polymer ?
#
loop_
_entity_poly.entity_id
_entity_poly.type
_entity_poly.pdbx_seq_one_letter_code
_entity_poly.pdbx_strand_id
1 'polypeptide(L)'
;MAGQTLKEIAAAWGTDLMDAARRLQPAGAVYHNMSAQDLDRIITHPATVIGSDGLPNDPKPHPRLWGAFPRVLGYYSRERKLLSLAAAIRKMTGQSAERFGLTERGLVREGYWADLVLFDPETVRDVATFTDPQQPAAGIAAVWVNGHLSYQDGAVQPHRAGRFLKRGPRAHAAVTAEIH
;
A
#
# COMPACT_ATOMS: atom_id res chain seq x y z
N MET A 1 -7.82 1.02 -26.75
CA MET A 1 -6.54 0.31 -26.53
C MET A 1 -6.16 0.16 -25.05
N ALA A 2 -6.74 0.94 -24.13
CA ALA A 2 -6.49 0.72 -22.70
C ALA A 2 -6.84 -0.73 -22.29
N GLY A 3 -5.92 -1.41 -21.61
CA GLY A 3 -6.09 -2.79 -21.15
C GLY A 3 -5.60 -3.88 -22.11
N GLN A 4 -5.10 -3.53 -23.31
CA GLN A 4 -4.37 -4.45 -24.18
C GLN A 4 -2.88 -4.46 -23.83
N THR A 5 -2.21 -5.57 -24.10
CA THR A 5 -0.75 -5.64 -24.00
C THR A 5 -0.10 -4.86 -25.14
N LEU A 6 1.11 -4.30 -24.91
CA LEU A 6 1.86 -3.65 -25.99
C LEU A 6 2.13 -4.59 -27.17
N LYS A 7 2.26 -5.90 -26.90
CA LYS A 7 2.42 -6.94 -27.91
C LYS A 7 1.20 -7.07 -28.83
N GLU A 8 0.00 -7.05 -28.26
CA GLU A 8 -1.25 -7.09 -29.04
C GLU A 8 -1.40 -5.83 -29.91
N ILE A 9 -1.07 -4.67 -29.36
CA ILE A 9 -1.12 -3.39 -30.10
C ILE A 9 -0.13 -3.41 -31.26
N ALA A 10 1.13 -3.80 -31.01
CA ALA A 10 2.15 -3.88 -32.04
C ALA A 10 1.77 -4.85 -33.18
N ALA A 11 1.21 -6.01 -32.83
CA ALA A 11 0.71 -6.98 -33.79
C ALA A 11 -0.46 -6.42 -34.63
N ALA A 12 -1.43 -5.76 -34.00
CA ALA A 12 -2.56 -5.14 -34.69
C ALA A 12 -2.13 -4.00 -35.63
N TRP A 13 -1.01 -3.32 -35.30
CA TRP A 13 -0.46 -2.22 -36.10
C TRP A 13 0.58 -2.67 -37.13
N GLY A 14 0.95 -3.95 -37.18
CA GLY A 14 1.98 -4.46 -38.08
C GLY A 14 3.35 -3.80 -37.86
N THR A 15 3.69 -3.47 -36.61
CA THR A 15 4.92 -2.77 -36.25
C THR A 15 5.61 -3.47 -35.07
N ASP A 16 6.85 -3.10 -34.74
CA ASP A 16 7.53 -3.67 -33.58
C ASP A 16 7.09 -3.01 -32.26
N LEU A 17 7.50 -3.61 -31.12
CA LEU A 17 7.12 -3.11 -29.79
C LEU A 17 7.61 -1.68 -29.54
N MET A 18 8.79 -1.32 -30.05
CA MET A 18 9.41 -0.03 -29.80
C MET A 18 8.71 1.06 -30.60
N ASP A 19 8.40 0.80 -31.87
CA ASP A 19 7.62 1.71 -32.71
C ASP A 19 6.19 1.86 -32.20
N ALA A 20 5.54 0.79 -31.77
CA ALA A 20 4.24 0.86 -31.11
C ALA A 20 4.32 1.73 -29.84
N ALA A 21 5.33 1.53 -28.99
CA ALA A 21 5.52 2.31 -27.77
C ALA A 21 5.74 3.80 -28.06
N ARG A 22 6.55 4.15 -29.06
CA ARG A 22 6.78 5.54 -29.49
C ARG A 22 5.49 6.21 -29.94
N ARG A 23 4.69 5.51 -30.76
CA ARG A 23 3.40 6.03 -31.27
C ARG A 23 2.34 6.23 -30.19
N LEU A 24 2.43 5.48 -29.10
CA LEU A 24 1.52 5.57 -27.96
C LEU A 24 1.80 6.76 -27.03
N GLN A 25 2.93 7.44 -27.14
CA GLN A 25 3.31 8.50 -26.20
C GLN A 25 2.43 9.75 -26.34
N PRO A 26 2.05 10.39 -25.22
CA PRO A 26 2.29 9.99 -23.83
C PRO A 26 1.35 8.85 -23.38
N ALA A 27 1.90 7.87 -22.67
CA ALA A 27 1.14 6.74 -22.13
C ALA A 27 1.74 6.22 -20.81
N GLY A 28 0.90 5.56 -20.00
CA GLY A 28 1.31 4.73 -18.87
C GLY A 28 1.33 3.24 -19.24
N ALA A 29 2.08 2.45 -18.50
CA ALA A 29 2.16 1.00 -18.68
C ALA A 29 2.41 0.28 -17.35
N VAL A 30 2.03 -1.01 -17.30
CA VAL A 30 2.38 -1.92 -16.21
C VAL A 30 3.46 -2.88 -16.71
N TYR A 31 4.55 -3.01 -15.95
CA TYR A 31 5.67 -3.87 -16.27
C TYR A 31 5.72 -5.06 -15.32
N HIS A 32 5.61 -6.27 -15.86
CA HIS A 32 5.75 -7.51 -15.10
C HIS A 32 7.22 -7.99 -15.16
N ASN A 33 8.10 -7.32 -14.41
CA ASN A 33 9.55 -7.51 -14.46
C ASN A 33 10.20 -7.81 -13.10
N MET A 34 9.42 -8.21 -12.10
CA MET A 34 9.91 -8.51 -10.75
C MET A 34 9.78 -9.99 -10.41
N SER A 35 10.77 -10.53 -9.70
CA SER A 35 10.73 -11.88 -9.14
C SER A 35 9.91 -11.93 -7.86
N ALA A 36 9.05 -12.95 -7.72
CA ALA A 36 8.30 -13.18 -6.48
C ALA A 36 9.23 -13.46 -5.29
N GLN A 37 10.36 -14.14 -5.50
CA GLN A 37 11.33 -14.43 -4.45
C GLN A 37 12.03 -13.15 -3.95
N ASP A 38 12.26 -12.18 -4.84
CA ASP A 38 12.83 -10.90 -4.45
C ASP A 38 11.83 -10.08 -3.64
N LEU A 39 10.56 -10.11 -4.02
CA LEU A 39 9.48 -9.51 -3.25
C LEU A 39 9.40 -10.09 -1.83
N ASP A 40 9.52 -11.41 -1.69
CA ASP A 40 9.52 -12.09 -0.38
C ASP A 40 10.69 -11.65 0.50
N ARG A 41 11.90 -11.57 -0.08
CA ARG A 41 13.09 -11.10 0.65
C ARG A 41 12.96 -9.64 1.05
N ILE A 42 12.46 -8.79 0.16
CA ILE A 42 12.31 -7.36 0.41
C ILE A 42 11.23 -7.11 1.46
N ILE A 43 10.07 -7.77 1.39
CA ILE A 43 8.98 -7.53 2.32
C ILE A 43 9.32 -8.00 3.75
N THR A 44 10.11 -9.06 3.88
CA THR A 44 10.56 -9.58 5.18
C THR A 44 11.73 -8.81 5.78
N HIS A 45 12.49 -8.06 4.97
CA HIS A 45 13.65 -7.31 5.46
C HIS A 45 13.25 -6.29 6.56
N PRO A 46 14.00 -6.22 7.69
CA PRO A 46 13.61 -5.39 8.84
C PRO A 46 13.39 -3.90 8.52
N ALA A 47 14.13 -3.34 7.57
CA ALA A 47 14.05 -1.92 7.22
C ALA A 47 12.89 -1.54 6.28
N THR A 48 12.19 -2.52 5.69
CA THR A 48 11.15 -2.27 4.69
C THR A 48 9.87 -1.73 5.32
N VAL A 49 9.37 -0.61 4.80
CA VAL A 49 8.02 -0.08 5.03
C VAL A 49 7.13 -0.35 3.82
N ILE A 50 5.82 -0.44 4.05
CA ILE A 50 4.83 -0.68 2.98
C ILE A 50 4.39 0.65 2.34
N GLY A 51 4.44 0.72 1.02
CA GLY A 51 3.88 1.81 0.22
C GLY A 51 3.12 1.23 -0.98
N SER A 52 1.98 1.84 -1.33
CA SER A 52 1.15 1.35 -2.44
C SER A 52 1.73 1.67 -3.81
N ASP A 53 2.40 2.82 -3.95
CA ASP A 53 2.82 3.38 -5.24
C ASP A 53 1.64 3.46 -6.24
N GLY A 54 0.45 3.78 -5.73
CA GLY A 54 -0.75 3.93 -6.53
C GLY A 54 -0.66 5.17 -7.43
N LEU A 55 -1.07 5.02 -8.70
CA LEU A 55 -1.20 6.11 -9.67
C LEU A 55 -2.70 6.43 -9.84
N PRO A 56 -3.26 7.41 -9.08
CA PRO A 56 -4.70 7.60 -8.97
C PRO A 56 -5.35 8.20 -10.23
N ASN A 57 -4.56 8.78 -11.13
CA ASN A 57 -5.05 9.43 -12.35
C ASN A 57 -5.04 8.50 -13.58
N ASP A 58 -4.55 7.26 -13.44
CA ASP A 58 -4.54 6.29 -14.53
C ASP A 58 -5.97 5.79 -14.78
N PRO A 59 -6.47 5.79 -16.03
CA PRO A 59 -7.81 5.28 -16.34
C PRO A 59 -7.99 3.80 -15.98
N LYS A 60 -6.91 3.01 -16.12
CA LYS A 60 -6.84 1.61 -15.70
C LYS A 60 -5.59 1.43 -14.81
N PRO A 61 -5.67 1.77 -13.51
CA PRO A 61 -4.51 1.78 -12.65
C PRO A 61 -4.02 0.36 -12.34
N HIS A 62 -2.79 0.23 -11.87
CA HIS A 62 -2.34 -1.04 -11.26
C HIS A 62 -3.16 -1.33 -9.99
N PRO A 63 -3.58 -2.59 -9.72
CA PRO A 63 -4.38 -2.95 -8.53
C PRO A 63 -3.73 -2.61 -7.18
N ARG A 64 -2.46 -2.20 -7.15
CA ARG A 64 -1.74 -1.79 -5.95
C ARG A 64 -2.31 -0.49 -5.37
N LEU A 65 -2.97 0.33 -6.20
CA LEU A 65 -3.68 1.53 -5.77
C LEU A 65 -4.78 1.19 -4.74
N TRP A 66 -5.45 0.04 -4.90
CA TRP A 66 -6.60 -0.35 -4.07
C TRP A 66 -6.31 -1.52 -3.10
N GLY A 67 -5.30 -2.34 -3.39
CA GLY A 67 -5.06 -3.59 -2.68
C GLY A 67 -3.78 -3.68 -1.85
N ALA A 68 -2.86 -2.72 -1.90
CA ALA A 68 -1.50 -2.92 -1.36
C ALA A 68 -1.46 -3.34 0.13
N PHE A 69 -2.12 -2.60 1.02
CA PHE A 69 -2.08 -2.89 2.46
C PHE A 69 -2.87 -4.17 2.83
N PRO A 70 -4.12 -4.37 2.34
CA PRO A 70 -4.87 -5.59 2.61
C PRO A 70 -4.19 -6.85 2.06
N ARG A 71 -3.46 -6.75 0.94
CA ARG A 71 -2.63 -7.86 0.42
C ARG A 71 -1.51 -8.24 1.39
N VAL A 72 -0.88 -7.27 2.05
CA VAL A 72 0.14 -7.55 3.07
C VAL A 72 -0.44 -8.28 4.27
N LEU A 73 -1.61 -7.85 4.74
CA LEU A 73 -2.29 -8.47 5.89
C LEU A 73 -2.84 -9.87 5.55
N GLY A 74 -3.56 -10.01 4.44
CA GLY A 74 -4.16 -11.28 4.03
C GLY A 74 -3.15 -12.25 3.41
N TYR A 75 -2.63 -11.91 2.24
CA TYR A 75 -1.79 -12.82 1.46
C TYR A 75 -0.40 -13.03 2.11
N TYR A 76 0.33 -11.97 2.43
CA TYR A 76 1.70 -12.12 2.95
C TYR A 76 1.76 -12.57 4.42
N SER A 77 0.87 -12.06 5.28
CA SER A 77 0.86 -12.40 6.70
C SER A 77 -0.01 -13.62 7.03
N ARG A 78 -1.33 -13.60 6.79
CA ARG A 78 -2.21 -14.72 7.14
C ARG A 78 -1.93 -15.98 6.32
N GLU A 79 -1.95 -15.88 5.00
CA GLU A 79 -1.89 -17.05 4.10
C GLU A 79 -0.48 -17.61 3.98
N ARG A 80 0.51 -16.76 3.67
CA ARG A 80 1.89 -17.20 3.44
C ARG A 80 2.77 -17.23 4.68
N LYS A 81 2.32 -16.63 5.78
CA LYS A 81 3.05 -16.61 7.07
C LYS A 81 4.48 -16.08 6.96
N LEU A 82 4.75 -15.19 5.98
CA LEU A 82 6.06 -14.57 5.80
C LEU A 82 6.34 -13.50 6.87
N LEU A 83 5.28 -12.95 7.45
CA LEU A 83 5.31 -11.96 8.52
C LEU A 83 4.26 -12.35 9.56
N SER A 84 4.58 -12.16 10.85
CA SER A 84 3.51 -12.11 11.85
C SER A 84 2.61 -10.91 11.58
N LEU A 85 1.34 -10.99 11.99
CA LEU A 85 0.38 -9.89 11.81
C LEU A 85 0.91 -8.59 12.45
N ALA A 86 1.50 -8.70 13.66
CA ALA A 86 2.12 -7.57 14.34
C ALA A 86 3.29 -6.96 13.55
N ALA A 87 4.14 -7.78 12.92
CA ALA A 87 5.24 -7.29 12.08
C ALA A 87 4.70 -6.60 10.82
N ALA A 88 3.68 -7.16 10.17
CA ALA A 88 3.01 -6.54 9.03
C ALA A 88 2.42 -5.17 9.40
N ILE A 89 1.66 -5.09 10.51
CA ILE A 89 1.10 -3.83 11.03
C ILE A 89 2.21 -2.82 11.32
N ARG A 90 3.29 -3.22 12.01
CA ARG A 90 4.42 -2.32 12.34
C ARG A 90 5.02 -1.68 11.08
N LYS A 91 5.19 -2.45 10.00
CA LYS A 91 5.75 -2.00 8.72
C LYS A 91 4.89 -0.97 7.97
N MET A 92 3.61 -0.85 8.32
CA MET A 92 2.68 0.10 7.72
C MET A 92 2.15 1.16 8.72
N THR A 93 2.62 1.14 9.97
CA THR A 93 2.21 2.07 11.03
C THR A 93 3.44 2.69 11.71
N GLY A 94 3.88 2.14 12.84
CA GLY A 94 4.94 2.71 13.68
C GLY A 94 6.27 2.89 12.96
N GLN A 95 6.67 1.92 12.11
CA GLN A 95 7.93 2.04 11.35
C GLN A 95 7.85 3.15 10.29
N SER A 96 6.70 3.32 9.66
CA SER A 96 6.47 4.43 8.72
C SER A 96 6.48 5.77 9.46
N ALA A 97 5.78 5.87 10.59
CA ALA A 97 5.76 7.07 11.42
C ALA A 97 7.17 7.47 11.89
N GLU A 98 7.97 6.52 12.35
CA GLU A 98 9.38 6.72 12.73
C GLU A 98 10.22 7.22 11.53
N ARG A 99 10.11 6.56 10.38
CA ARG A 99 10.89 6.88 9.18
C ARG A 99 10.66 8.32 8.71
N PHE A 100 9.39 8.75 8.72
CA PHE A 100 8.95 10.06 8.26
C PHE A 100 8.90 11.13 9.37
N GLY A 101 9.13 10.77 10.63
CA GLY A 101 9.06 11.71 11.76
C GLY A 101 7.64 12.20 12.03
N LEU A 102 6.65 11.32 11.98
CA LEU A 102 5.26 11.65 12.28
C LEU A 102 5.03 11.55 13.79
N THR A 103 5.23 12.66 14.50
CA THR A 103 5.06 12.75 15.95
C THR A 103 3.67 12.29 16.38
N GLU A 104 3.62 11.45 17.43
CA GLU A 104 2.38 10.97 18.05
C GLU A 104 1.45 10.18 17.12
N ARG A 105 1.99 9.55 16.06
CA ARG A 105 1.22 8.71 15.11
C ARG A 105 1.85 7.34 14.94
N GLY A 106 1.07 6.42 14.37
CA GLY A 106 1.52 5.07 14.00
C GLY A 106 1.55 4.07 15.15
N LEU A 107 1.12 4.45 16.36
CA LEU A 107 1.00 3.56 17.52
C LEU A 107 -0.35 3.80 18.20
N VAL A 108 -0.97 2.74 18.73
CA VAL A 108 -2.14 2.85 19.61
C VAL A 108 -1.62 3.06 21.04
N ARG A 109 -1.66 4.31 21.49
CA ARG A 109 -1.13 4.74 22.80
C ARG A 109 -1.89 5.97 23.28
N GLU A 110 -2.07 6.10 24.59
CA GLU A 110 -2.59 7.35 25.17
C GLU A 110 -1.72 8.55 24.76
N GLY A 111 -2.37 9.68 24.46
CA GLY A 111 -1.72 10.89 23.95
C GLY A 111 -1.37 10.86 22.45
N TYR A 112 -1.55 9.74 21.74
CA TYR A 112 -1.36 9.69 20.29
C TYR A 112 -2.63 10.08 19.53
N TRP A 113 -2.47 10.48 18.26
CA TRP A 113 -3.60 10.75 17.39
C TRP A 113 -4.43 9.48 17.16
N ALA A 114 -5.75 9.63 17.19
CA ALA A 114 -6.70 8.55 16.94
C ALA A 114 -6.85 8.26 15.42
N ASP A 115 -5.74 7.89 14.79
CA ASP A 115 -5.72 7.29 13.45
C ASP A 115 -5.79 5.77 13.60
N LEU A 116 -6.98 5.22 13.39
CA LEU A 116 -7.28 3.83 13.73
C LEU A 116 -7.92 3.12 12.54
N VAL A 117 -7.65 1.82 12.43
CA VAL A 117 -8.29 0.93 11.46
C VAL A 117 -8.83 -0.26 12.22
N LEU A 118 -10.13 -0.53 12.08
CA LEU A 118 -10.76 -1.76 12.52
C LEU A 118 -10.90 -2.68 11.31
N PHE A 119 -10.32 -3.86 11.41
CA PHE A 119 -10.38 -4.88 10.37
C PHE A 119 -10.47 -6.27 10.98
N ASP A 120 -11.02 -7.21 10.21
CA ASP A 120 -11.09 -8.61 10.58
C ASP A 120 -9.84 -9.35 10.04
N PRO A 121 -8.96 -9.87 10.91
CA PRO A 121 -7.74 -10.55 10.48
C PRO A 121 -8.01 -11.82 9.64
N GLU A 122 -9.15 -12.48 9.83
CA GLU A 122 -9.50 -13.71 9.12
C GLU A 122 -9.99 -13.43 7.69
N THR A 123 -10.58 -12.26 7.45
CA THR A 123 -11.20 -11.93 6.15
C THR A 123 -10.51 -10.81 5.37
N VAL A 124 -9.62 -10.05 5.99
CA VAL A 124 -8.92 -8.95 5.31
C VAL A 124 -8.14 -9.44 4.09
N ARG A 125 -8.39 -8.85 2.92
CA ARG A 125 -7.69 -9.18 1.66
C ARG A 125 -7.86 -8.10 0.61
N ASP A 126 -6.93 -8.06 -0.34
CA ASP A 126 -7.11 -7.35 -1.60
C ASP A 126 -8.15 -8.05 -2.48
N VAL A 127 -8.93 -7.23 -3.19
CA VAL A 127 -9.94 -7.68 -4.16
C VAL A 127 -9.58 -7.22 -5.58
N ALA A 128 -8.98 -6.03 -5.69
CA ALA A 128 -8.53 -5.46 -6.95
C ALA A 128 -7.59 -6.39 -7.72
N THR A 129 -7.88 -6.58 -9.01
CA THR A 129 -7.09 -7.42 -9.93
C THR A 129 -6.55 -6.57 -11.09
N PHE A 130 -5.70 -7.14 -11.95
CA PHE A 130 -5.25 -6.42 -13.16
C PHE A 130 -6.38 -6.17 -14.17
N THR A 131 -7.42 -7.01 -14.16
CA THR A 131 -8.58 -6.86 -15.05
C THR A 131 -9.58 -5.85 -14.50
N ASP A 132 -9.83 -5.89 -13.20
CA ASP A 132 -10.70 -4.97 -12.47
C ASP A 132 -9.96 -4.36 -11.26
N PRO A 133 -9.17 -3.29 -11.48
CA PRO A 133 -8.22 -2.77 -10.50
C PRO A 133 -8.81 -1.80 -9.48
N GLN A 134 -10.07 -1.38 -9.61
CA GLN A 134 -10.71 -0.37 -8.77
C GLN A 134 -11.74 -0.97 -7.81
N GLN A 135 -11.38 -2.09 -7.19
CA GLN A 135 -12.24 -2.78 -6.23
C GLN A 135 -11.80 -2.51 -4.79
N PRO A 136 -12.72 -2.06 -3.91
CA PRO A 136 -12.45 -1.94 -2.48
C PRO A 136 -11.99 -3.26 -1.89
N ALA A 137 -11.06 -3.18 -0.93
CA ALA A 137 -10.63 -4.34 -0.18
C ALA A 137 -11.74 -4.90 0.71
N ALA A 138 -11.65 -6.19 1.04
CA ALA A 138 -12.56 -6.83 1.98
C ALA A 138 -11.96 -6.83 3.40
N GLY A 139 -12.82 -6.95 4.42
CA GLY A 139 -12.44 -7.11 5.82
C GLY A 139 -12.02 -5.83 6.54
N ILE A 140 -12.08 -4.66 5.90
CA ILE A 140 -11.93 -3.36 6.59
C ILE A 140 -13.32 -2.91 7.06
N ALA A 141 -13.54 -2.89 8.37
CA ALA A 141 -14.83 -2.53 8.95
C ALA A 141 -14.98 -1.01 9.08
N ALA A 142 -13.94 -0.33 9.59
CA ALA A 142 -13.97 1.11 9.79
C ALA A 142 -12.58 1.73 9.86
N VAL A 143 -12.48 3.02 9.50
CA VAL A 143 -11.25 3.82 9.58
C VAL A 143 -11.56 5.15 10.25
N TRP A 144 -10.69 5.58 11.16
CA TRP A 144 -10.73 6.88 11.80
C TRP A 144 -9.47 7.66 11.45
N VAL A 145 -9.64 8.95 11.20
CA VAL A 145 -8.55 9.90 11.02
C VAL A 145 -8.74 11.02 12.02
N ASN A 146 -7.73 11.26 12.87
CA ASN A 146 -7.80 12.24 13.95
C ASN A 146 -9.05 12.09 14.85
N GLY A 147 -9.49 10.85 15.10
CA GLY A 147 -10.65 10.53 15.92
C GLY A 147 -12.01 10.62 15.21
N HIS A 148 -12.05 11.05 13.95
CA HIS A 148 -13.27 11.14 13.18
C HIS A 148 -13.42 9.94 12.24
N LEU A 149 -14.60 9.32 12.26
CA LEU A 149 -14.94 8.23 11.35
C LEU A 149 -14.84 8.73 9.89
N SER A 150 -14.01 8.05 9.10
CA SER A 150 -13.64 8.42 7.74
C SER A 150 -14.06 7.38 6.71
N TYR A 151 -14.22 6.12 7.13
CA TYR A 151 -14.73 5.03 6.30
C TYR A 151 -15.48 4.04 7.17
N GLN A 152 -16.62 3.53 6.69
CA GLN A 152 -17.41 2.48 7.34
C GLN A 152 -18.30 1.79 6.30
N ASP A 153 -18.51 0.47 6.44
CA ASP A 153 -19.48 -0.30 5.64
C ASP A 153 -19.34 -0.10 4.13
N GLY A 154 -18.11 -0.10 3.62
CA GLY A 154 -17.85 0.08 2.18
C GLY A 154 -17.81 1.53 1.71
N ALA A 155 -18.17 2.51 2.55
CA ALA A 155 -18.38 3.89 2.16
C ALA A 155 -17.43 4.88 2.85
N VAL A 156 -16.97 5.86 2.07
CA VAL A 156 -16.21 7.02 2.58
C VAL A 156 -17.17 8.01 3.23
N GLN A 157 -16.81 8.49 4.41
CA GLN A 157 -17.61 9.48 5.14
C GLN A 157 -17.37 10.90 4.57
N PRO A 158 -18.38 11.80 4.61
CA PRO A 158 -18.29 13.12 3.99
C PRO A 158 -17.29 14.06 4.70
N HIS A 159 -17.06 13.86 6.00
CA HIS A 159 -16.17 14.71 6.79
C HIS A 159 -14.70 14.34 6.55
N ARG A 160 -13.89 15.32 6.17
CA ARG A 160 -12.45 15.16 5.98
C ARG A 160 -11.70 15.68 7.19
N ALA A 161 -11.15 14.77 7.99
CA ALA A 161 -10.41 15.12 9.19
C ALA A 161 -8.89 15.20 8.97
N GLY A 162 -8.39 15.05 7.73
CA GLY A 162 -6.96 15.09 7.41
C GLY A 162 -6.28 16.41 7.78
N ARG A 163 -4.99 16.36 8.10
CA ARG A 163 -4.18 17.54 8.42
C ARG A 163 -2.85 17.52 7.66
N PHE A 164 -2.33 18.70 7.37
CA PHE A 164 -0.94 18.82 6.93
C PHE A 164 -0.01 18.39 8.06
N LEU A 165 0.93 17.49 7.77
CA LEU A 165 1.88 16.97 8.74
C LEU A 165 3.27 17.56 8.45
N LYS A 166 3.84 18.21 9.47
CA LYS A 166 5.25 18.60 9.45
C LYS A 166 6.09 17.45 9.96
N ARG A 167 7.30 17.31 9.43
CA ARG A 167 8.29 16.37 9.98
C ARG A 167 8.71 16.84 11.36
N GLY A 168 8.42 16.03 12.37
CA GLY A 168 8.84 16.24 13.74
C GLY A 168 10.25 15.72 14.03
N PRO A 169 10.73 15.92 15.27
CA PRO A 169 11.99 15.35 15.72
C PRO A 169 11.92 13.82 15.63
N ARG A 170 12.98 13.19 15.12
CA ARG A 170 13.08 11.73 15.17
C ARG A 170 13.27 11.32 16.62
N ALA A 171 12.47 10.37 17.09
CA ALA A 171 12.85 9.61 18.27
C ALA A 171 14.16 8.88 17.91
N HIS A 172 15.30 9.40 18.36
CA HIS A 172 16.53 8.63 18.30
C HIS A 172 16.28 7.36 19.12
N ALA A 173 16.38 6.20 18.49
CA ALA A 173 16.55 4.97 19.25
C ALA A 173 17.79 5.20 20.12
N ALA A 174 17.59 5.34 21.43
CA ALA A 174 18.67 5.25 22.39
C ALA A 174 19.21 3.83 22.30
N VAL A 175 20.18 3.62 21.42
CA VAL A 175 21.07 2.46 21.47
C VAL A 175 22.10 2.83 22.53
N THR A 176 21.74 2.66 23.81
CA THR A 176 22.73 2.48 24.86
C THR A 176 23.36 1.13 24.62
N ALA A 177 24.51 1.13 23.96
CA ALA A 177 25.45 0.02 23.99
C ALA A 177 26.10 0.04 25.38
N GLU A 178 25.49 -0.64 26.35
CA GLU A 178 26.24 -1.18 27.48
C GLU A 178 26.93 -2.45 26.97
N ILE A 179 28.22 -2.32 26.65
CA ILE A 179 29.13 -3.44 26.52
C ILE A 179 29.83 -3.57 27.87
N HIS A 180 29.56 -4.69 28.56
CA HIS A 180 30.41 -5.23 29.60
C HIS A 180 31.66 -5.86 28.98
#